data_AF-A0A7G9RVA8-F1
#
_entry.id   AF-A0A7G9RVA8-F1
#
_cell.length_a   1.000
_cell.length_b   1.000
_cell.length_c   1.000
_cell.angle_alpha   90.00
_cell.angle_beta   90.00
_cell.angle_gamma   90.00
#
_symmetry.space_group_name_H-M   'P 1'
#
loop_
_entity.id
_entity.type
_entity.pdbx_description
1 polymer ?
#
loop_
_entity_poly.entity_id
_entity_poly.type
_entity_poly.pdbx_seq_one_letter_code
_entity_poly.pdbx_strand_id
1 'polypeptide(L)'
;MAFSWAQRCSGGNTKGHQCVDWSKAPTHAHWWAVDANGAAHWFADPRLIAFDTSWRFEVMAAPDFGYIGDYTQSLTERPSRAL
;
A
#
# COMPACT_ATOMS: atom_id res chain seq x y z
N MET A 1 -7.51 -14.53 29.63
CA MET A 1 -8.58 -14.41 28.61
C MET A 1 -7.98 -13.67 27.42
N ALA A 2 -7.49 -14.39 26.43
CA ALA A 2 -6.85 -13.81 25.24
C ALA A 2 -7.90 -13.60 24.16
N PHE A 3 -8.11 -12.34 23.76
CA PHE A 3 -9.00 -11.99 22.66
C PHE A 3 -8.35 -12.41 21.33
N SER A 4 -8.75 -13.58 20.85
CA SER A 4 -8.54 -14.06 19.48
C SER A 4 -9.37 -13.23 18.50
N TRP A 5 -8.74 -12.30 17.75
CA TRP A 5 -9.42 -11.51 16.70
C TRP A 5 -8.60 -11.38 15.40
N ALA A 6 -7.72 -12.33 15.08
CA ALA A 6 -6.97 -12.35 13.82
C ALA A 6 -7.78 -12.87 12.60
N GLN A 7 -9.11 -12.75 12.57
CA GLN A 7 -9.93 -13.24 11.45
C GLN A 7 -10.54 -12.08 10.66
N ARG A 8 -9.92 -11.73 9.53
CA ARG A 8 -10.60 -11.50 8.22
C ARG A 8 -9.65 -11.05 7.08
N CYS A 9 -8.65 -11.86 6.75
CA CYS A 9 -8.29 -12.04 5.34
C CYS A 9 -8.70 -13.48 5.02
N SER A 10 -9.94 -13.67 4.55
CA SER A 10 -10.55 -14.99 4.32
C SER A 10 -9.92 -15.66 3.10
N GLY A 11 -8.83 -16.39 3.29
CA GLY A 11 -8.17 -17.19 2.26
C GLY A 11 -6.68 -17.26 2.54
N GLY A 12 -6.21 -18.39 3.05
CA GLY A 12 -4.89 -18.51 3.65
C GLY A 12 -3.73 -18.30 2.68
N ASN A 13 -2.93 -17.26 2.92
CA ASN A 13 -1.46 -17.30 2.98
C ASN A 13 -0.96 -15.94 3.52
N THR A 14 -0.36 -15.92 4.70
CA THR A 14 -0.04 -14.70 5.46
C THR A 14 1.10 -13.89 4.86
N LYS A 15 0.78 -12.73 4.28
CA LYS A 15 1.59 -11.50 4.43
C LYS A 15 0.66 -10.29 4.52
N GLY A 16 0.84 -9.43 5.52
CA GLY A 16 -0.09 -8.33 5.85
C GLY A 16 -0.42 -7.37 4.71
N HIS A 17 0.42 -7.30 3.69
CA HIS A 17 0.19 -6.51 2.48
C HIS A 17 -0.77 -7.14 1.44
N GLN A 18 -1.10 -8.43 1.54
CA GLN A 18 -2.08 -9.07 0.65
C GLN A 18 -3.51 -8.55 0.88
N CYS A 19 -3.74 -7.86 2.01
CA CYS A 19 -5.04 -7.30 2.37
C CYS A 19 -5.20 -5.84 1.91
N VAL A 20 -4.25 -5.30 1.11
CA VAL A 20 -4.35 -3.97 0.51
C VAL A 20 -5.46 -3.94 -0.53
N ASP A 21 -6.49 -3.13 -0.28
CA ASP A 21 -7.59 -2.92 -1.22
C ASP A 21 -7.21 -1.88 -2.29
N TRP A 22 -6.68 -2.38 -3.40
CA TRP A 22 -6.25 -1.59 -4.55
C TRP A 22 -7.39 -0.88 -5.29
N SER A 23 -8.66 -1.14 -4.95
CA SER A 23 -9.79 -0.35 -5.48
C SER A 23 -9.84 1.06 -4.90
N LYS A 24 -9.23 1.28 -3.72
CA LYS A 24 -9.08 2.60 -3.08
C LYS A 24 -7.82 3.35 -3.51
N ALA A 25 -6.95 2.69 -4.28
CA ALA A 25 -5.72 3.28 -4.75
C ALA A 25 -6.01 4.31 -5.84
N PRO A 26 -5.35 5.48 -5.83
CA PRO A 26 -5.33 6.40 -6.96
C PRO A 26 -4.97 5.68 -8.27
N THR A 27 -5.47 6.17 -9.40
CA THR A 27 -5.24 5.54 -10.72
C THR A 27 -3.76 5.29 -11.02
N HIS A 28 -2.90 6.17 -10.51
CA HIS A 28 -1.46 6.16 -10.78
C HIS A 28 -0.62 5.67 -9.60
N ALA A 29 -1.25 5.12 -8.55
CA ALA A 29 -0.53 4.45 -7.48
C ALA A 29 -0.03 3.09 -7.96
N HIS A 30 1.26 2.86 -7.78
CA HIS A 30 1.97 1.63 -8.13
C HIS A 30 2.41 0.86 -6.88
N TRP A 31 2.67 1.56 -5.78
CA TRP A 31 3.04 0.92 -4.52
C TRP A 31 2.21 1.41 -3.34
N TRP A 32 2.17 0.58 -2.31
CA TRP A 32 1.65 0.88 -0.99
C TRP A 32 2.69 0.49 0.06
N ALA A 33 2.88 1.31 1.09
CA ALA A 33 3.73 0.98 2.22
C ALA A 33 3.32 1.73 3.49
N VAL A 34 3.74 1.22 4.63
CA VAL A 34 3.64 1.86 5.95
C VAL A 34 5.00 2.44 6.33
N ASP A 35 5.02 3.64 6.91
CA ASP A 35 6.23 4.26 7.43
C ASP A 35 6.53 3.85 8.88
N ALA A 36 7.65 4.33 9.43
CA ALA A 36 8.06 4.02 10.80
C ALA A 36 7.08 4.52 11.88
N ASN A 37 6.19 5.46 11.55
CA ASN A 37 5.16 5.98 12.45
C ASN A 37 3.84 5.19 12.35
N GLY A 38 3.77 4.19 11.47
CA GLY A 38 2.55 3.43 11.23
C GLY A 38 1.58 4.10 10.25
N ALA A 39 1.98 5.20 9.60
CA ALA A 39 1.13 5.83 8.59
C ALA A 39 1.33 5.16 7.22
N ALA A 40 0.22 4.88 6.53
CA ALA A 40 0.24 4.23 5.23
C ALA A 40 0.17 5.24 4.08
N HIS A 41 0.86 4.93 2.99
CA HIS A 41 1.00 5.81 1.83
C HIS A 41 0.89 5.02 0.53
N TRP A 42 0.27 5.64 -0.47
CA TRP A 42 0.37 5.27 -1.87
C TRP A 42 1.57 5.98 -2.51
N PHE A 43 2.32 5.26 -3.32
CA PHE A 43 3.42 5.81 -4.11
C PHE A 43 3.10 5.63 -5.59
N ALA A 44 3.22 6.71 -6.35
CA ALA A 44 3.01 6.70 -7.79
C ALA A 44 4.33 6.57 -8.56
N ASP A 45 4.23 6.08 -9.80
CA ASP A 45 5.32 6.18 -10.76
C ASP A 45 5.80 7.64 -10.90
N PRO A 46 7.10 7.85 -11.15
CA PRO A 46 7.61 9.18 -11.40
C PRO A 46 6.96 9.75 -12.66
N ARG A 47 6.53 11.01 -12.58
CA ARG A 47 5.91 11.73 -13.69
C ARG A 47 6.60 13.06 -13.93
N LEU A 48 6.72 13.42 -15.19
CA LEU A 48 7.04 14.78 -15.62
C LEU A 48 5.83 15.66 -15.35
N ILE A 49 5.98 16.61 -14.45
CA ILE A 49 4.95 17.63 -14.27
C ILE A 49 5.19 18.67 -15.37
N ALA A 50 4.19 18.87 -16.24
CA ALA A 50 4.30 19.55 -17.53
C ALA A 50 4.91 20.97 -17.49
N PHE A 51 5.07 21.57 -16.30
CA PHE A 51 5.60 22.91 -16.11
C PHE A 51 6.98 22.97 -15.44
N ASP A 52 7.46 21.92 -14.76
CA ASP A 52 8.65 22.01 -13.90
C ASP A 52 9.90 21.30 -14.45
N THR A 53 9.79 20.65 -15.61
CA THR A 53 10.88 19.89 -16.28
C THR A 53 11.58 18.86 -15.38
N SER A 54 10.99 18.51 -14.23
CA SER A 54 11.56 17.66 -13.20
C SER A 54 10.68 16.42 -13.03
N TRP A 55 11.32 15.30 -12.70
CA TRP A 55 10.62 14.08 -12.34
C TRP A 55 10.17 14.17 -10.88
N ARG A 56 8.88 13.91 -10.62
CA ARG A 56 8.35 13.80 -9.26
C ARG A 56 7.66 12.46 -9.06
N PHE A 57 7.87 11.89 -7.88
CA PHE A 57 7.09 10.78 -7.37
C PHE A 57 6.04 11.36 -6.42
N GLU A 58 4.79 10.98 -6.62
CA GLU A 58 3.71 11.42 -5.75
C GLU A 58 3.56 10.46 -4.57
N VAL A 59 3.50 11.00 -3.36
CA VAL A 59 3.21 10.26 -2.13
C VAL A 59 1.87 10.78 -1.61
N MET A 60 0.92 9.88 -1.43
CA MET A 60 -0.45 10.21 -1.02
C MET A 60 -0.84 9.38 0.20
N ALA A 61 -1.61 9.95 1.12
CA ALA A 61 -2.10 9.21 2.27
C ALA A 61 -2.96 8.02 1.84
N ALA A 62 -2.77 6.87 2.50
CA ALA A 62 -3.52 5.65 2.28
C ALA A 62 -4.16 5.15 3.58
N PRO A 63 -5.24 4.36 3.50
CA PRO A 63 -5.65 3.53 4.62
C PRO A 63 -4.55 2.52 4.98
N ASP A 64 -4.40 2.22 6.28
CA ASP A 64 -3.43 1.22 6.77
C ASP A 64 -3.87 -0.24 6.54
N PHE A 65 -5.14 -0.44 6.17
CA PHE A 65 -5.76 -1.76 5.98
C PHE A 65 -5.60 -2.72 7.16
N GLY A 66 -5.40 -2.19 8.37
CA GLY A 66 -5.11 -2.97 9.56
C GLY A 66 -3.76 -3.67 9.52
N TYR A 67 -2.78 -3.13 8.80
CA TYR A 67 -1.43 -3.71 8.74
C TYR A 67 -0.76 -3.70 10.11
N ILE A 68 -0.43 -4.89 10.59
CA ILE A 68 0.31 -5.12 11.84
C ILE A 68 1.54 -5.94 11.45
N GLY A 69 2.65 -5.25 11.16
CA GLY A 69 3.88 -5.87 10.68
C GLY A 69 5.07 -4.91 10.70
N ASP A 70 6.23 -5.43 10.31
CA ASP A 70 7.45 -4.64 10.17
C ASP A 70 7.30 -3.68 8.97
N TYR A 71 7.30 -2.37 9.24
CA TYR A 71 7.14 -1.35 8.21
C TYR A 71 8.18 -1.49 7.08
N THR A 72 9.38 -2.00 7.37
CA THR A 72 10.44 -2.21 6.36
C THR A 72 10.09 -3.31 5.34
N GLN A 73 9.10 -4.16 5.67
CA GLN A 73 8.59 -5.23 4.82
C GLN A 73 7.21 -4.91 4.23
N SER A 74 6.70 -3.70 4.44
CA SER A 74 5.35 -3.32 4.02
C SER A 74 5.24 -2.95 2.53
N LEU A 75 6.34 -2.69 1.84
CA LEU A 75 6.33 -2.27 0.43
C LEU A 75 5.63 -3.32 -0.45
N THR A 76 4.56 -2.89 -1.10
CA THR A 76 3.66 -3.76 -1.87
C THR A 76 3.41 -3.15 -3.23
N GLU A 77 3.71 -3.89 -4.28
CA GLU A 77 3.40 -3.47 -5.64
C GLU A 77 1.95 -3.80 -6.01
N ARG A 78 1.32 -2.92 -6.79
CA ARG A 78 -0.01 -3.11 -7.34
C ARG A 78 -0.02 -4.34 -8.24
N PRO A 79 -0.93 -5.31 -8.02
CA PRO A 79 -1.08 -6.44 -8.92
C PRO A 79 -1.33 -5.95 -10.35
N SER A 80 -0.55 -6.46 -11.30
CA SER A 80 -0.86 -6.29 -12.72
C SER A 80 -2.20 -6.94 -13.00
N ARG A 81 -3.07 -6.25 -13.74
CA ARG A 81 -4.30 -6.89 -14.24
C ARG A 81 -3.85 -8.00 -15.19
N ALA A 82 -4.09 -9.26 -14.82
CA ALA A 82 -3.94 -10.36 -15.74
C ALA A 82 -4.82 -10.06 -16.97
N LEU A 83 -4.19 -10.06 -18.15
CA LEU A 83 -4.85 -9.83 -19.44
C LEU A 83 -5.87 -10.93 -19.74
#